data_AF-A0A952GVS0-F1
#
_entry.id   AF-A0A952GVS0-F1
#
_cell.length_a   1.000
_cell.length_b   1.000
_cell.length_c   1.000
_cell.angle_alpha   90.00
_cell.angle_beta   90.00
_cell.angle_gamma   90.00
#
_symmetry.space_group_name_H-M   'P 1'
#
loop_
_entity.id
_entity.type
_entity.pdbx_description
1 polymer ?
#
loop_
_entity_poly.entity_id
_entity_poly.type
_entity_poly.pdbx_seq_one_letter_code
_entity_poly.pdbx_strand_id
1 'polypeptide(L)'
;MWVNGVHLGEHRGGFGRFRFDVTAVWKPGAANLIAVRADNTKAVPGTPTGETIPLSGDFFVAGGIYRPVALVTVPDASFDLLDHGGPGIYARATVAANAAQVTMLARLRNLGAGPRTLQMLTTIADASGREVARASQPVTLPTGASEASAALSVPSPHLWNGTADPYLYTITATLTDNGRVIDRVAQPLGIRSFR
;
A
#
# COMPACT_ATOMS: atom_id res chain seq x y z
N MET A 1 -18.33 -9.38 0.98
CA MET A 1 -17.36 -10.44 0.60
C MET A 1 -17.45 -11.53 1.65
N TRP A 2 -17.43 -12.79 1.21
CA TRP A 2 -17.48 -13.94 2.11
C TRP A 2 -16.34 -14.91 1.81
N VAL A 3 -15.83 -15.55 2.86
CA VAL A 3 -14.91 -16.68 2.75
C VAL A 3 -15.44 -17.80 3.63
N ASN A 4 -15.63 -18.98 3.07
CA ASN A 4 -16.16 -20.17 3.76
C ASN A 4 -17.49 -19.89 4.50
N GLY A 5 -18.35 -19.06 3.91
CA GLY A 5 -19.64 -18.66 4.50
C GLY A 5 -19.57 -17.51 5.51
N VAL A 6 -18.37 -17.09 5.96
CA VAL A 6 -18.21 -15.97 6.90
C VAL A 6 -18.20 -14.65 6.15
N HIS A 7 -19.07 -13.71 6.53
CA HIS A 7 -19.09 -12.36 5.98
C HIS A 7 -17.93 -11.53 6.55
N LEU A 8 -17.04 -11.06 5.68
CA LEU A 8 -15.86 -10.26 6.08
C LEU A 8 -16.07 -8.75 5.96
N GLY A 9 -17.08 -8.32 5.20
CA GLY A 9 -17.42 -6.90 5.03
C GLY A 9 -17.74 -6.53 3.59
N GLU A 10 -17.94 -5.23 3.38
CA GLU A 10 -18.32 -4.64 2.09
C GLU A 10 -17.42 -3.46 1.71
N HIS A 11 -17.40 -3.15 0.41
CA HIS A 11 -16.78 -1.94 -0.12
C HIS A 11 -17.81 -1.21 -0.98
N ARG A 12 -17.97 0.10 -0.73
CA ARG A 12 -18.85 0.99 -1.49
C ARG A 12 -18.00 1.90 -2.35
N GLY A 13 -18.16 1.77 -3.66
CA GLY A 13 -17.40 2.52 -4.65
C GLY A 13 -16.92 1.60 -5.77
N GLY A 14 -17.09 2.04 -7.01
CA GLY A 14 -16.72 1.22 -8.17
C GLY A 14 -15.21 1.21 -8.46
N PHE A 15 -14.44 2.20 -7.98
CA PHE A 15 -13.12 2.52 -8.56
C PHE A 15 -11.94 2.37 -7.60
N GLY A 16 -12.19 2.43 -6.28
CA GLY A 16 -11.16 2.30 -5.26
C GLY A 16 -10.68 0.86 -5.14
N ARG A 17 -9.40 0.68 -4.84
CA ARG A 17 -8.90 -0.64 -4.40
C ARG A 17 -9.38 -0.87 -2.97
N PHE A 18 -9.75 -2.10 -2.65
CA PHE A 18 -10.06 -2.54 -1.29
C PHE A 18 -9.37 -3.87 -1.01
N ARG A 19 -9.22 -4.21 0.27
CA ARG A 19 -8.63 -5.45 0.75
C ARG A 19 -9.37 -5.90 2.00
N PHE A 20 -9.39 -7.21 2.23
CA PHE A 20 -9.94 -7.82 3.43
C PHE A 20 -8.92 -8.84 3.94
N ASP A 21 -8.69 -8.84 5.25
CA ASP A 21 -7.93 -9.90 5.88
C ASP A 21 -8.81 -11.15 5.98
N VAL A 22 -8.31 -12.26 5.44
CA VAL A 22 -9.01 -13.57 5.43
C VAL A 22 -8.37 -14.56 6.40
N THR A 23 -7.30 -14.18 7.10
CA THR A 23 -6.43 -15.10 7.86
C THR A 23 -7.22 -15.93 8.87
N ALA A 24 -8.13 -15.30 9.63
CA ALA A 24 -8.90 -15.96 10.68
C ALA A 24 -9.92 -17.01 10.16
N VAL A 25 -10.30 -16.95 8.89
CA VAL A 25 -11.32 -17.83 8.29
C VAL A 25 -10.76 -18.74 7.19
N TRP A 26 -9.49 -18.56 6.84
CA TRP A 26 -8.79 -19.34 5.84
C TRP A 26 -8.45 -20.73 6.39
N LYS A 27 -8.56 -21.75 5.55
CA LYS A 27 -8.21 -23.15 5.89
C LYS A 27 -6.96 -23.57 5.11
N PRO A 28 -5.76 -23.50 5.70
CA PRO A 28 -4.53 -23.92 5.02
C PRO A 28 -4.58 -25.37 4.58
N GLY A 29 -4.10 -25.66 3.37
CA GLY A 29 -4.08 -27.02 2.82
C GLY A 29 -5.45 -27.59 2.42
N ALA A 30 -6.53 -26.81 2.53
CA ALA A 30 -7.88 -27.22 2.18
C ALA A 30 -8.48 -26.30 1.10
N ALA A 31 -9.55 -26.77 0.45
CA ALA A 31 -10.34 -25.93 -0.43
C ALA A 31 -11.00 -24.80 0.37
N ASN A 32 -10.89 -23.57 -0.12
CA ASN A 32 -11.55 -22.39 0.42
C ASN A 32 -12.49 -21.81 -0.62
N LEU A 33 -13.72 -21.49 -0.22
CA LEU A 33 -14.71 -20.86 -1.10
C LEU A 33 -14.73 -19.36 -0.82
N ILE A 34 -14.42 -18.55 -1.84
CA ILE A 34 -14.57 -17.09 -1.80
C ILE A 34 -15.82 -16.74 -2.61
N ALA A 35 -16.74 -16.00 -1.99
CA ALA A 35 -17.94 -15.48 -2.66
C ALA A 35 -17.96 -13.95 -2.61
N VAL A 36 -18.28 -13.33 -3.73
CA VAL A 36 -18.40 -11.88 -3.88
C VAL A 36 -19.75 -11.55 -4.47
N ARG A 37 -20.51 -10.69 -3.78
CA ARG A 37 -21.69 -10.04 -4.34
C ARG A 37 -21.26 -8.68 -4.85
N ALA A 38 -21.46 -8.44 -6.15
CA ALA A 38 -21.32 -7.13 -6.76
C ALA A 38 -22.71 -6.57 -7.04
N ASP A 39 -22.91 -5.28 -6.81
CA ASP A 39 -24.18 -4.59 -7.00
C ASP A 39 -23.92 -3.22 -7.64
N ASN A 40 -24.40 -3.05 -8.87
CA ASN A 40 -24.35 -1.78 -9.59
C ASN A 40 -25.76 -1.25 -9.90
N THR A 41 -26.73 -1.55 -9.04
CA THR A 41 -28.09 -1.00 -9.14
C THR A 41 -28.02 0.52 -9.30
N LYS A 42 -28.89 1.08 -10.14
CA LYS A 42 -28.93 2.53 -10.40
C LYS A 42 -29.06 3.30 -9.08
N ALA A 43 -28.12 4.22 -8.83
CA ALA A 43 -28.08 5.03 -7.62
C ALA A 43 -29.26 6.02 -7.59
N VAL A 44 -30.33 5.64 -6.90
CA VAL A 44 -31.46 6.53 -6.56
C VAL A 44 -31.78 6.38 -5.07
N PRO A 45 -32.41 7.39 -4.42
CA PRO A 45 -32.76 7.31 -3.01
C PRO A 45 -33.51 6.01 -2.67
N GLY A 46 -33.09 5.33 -1.60
CA GLY A 46 -33.67 4.05 -1.16
C GLY A 46 -33.07 2.79 -1.79
N THR A 47 -32.20 2.90 -2.79
CA THR A 47 -31.45 1.74 -3.33
C THR A 47 -30.19 1.46 -2.50
N PRO A 48 -29.65 0.22 -2.52
CA PRO A 48 -28.40 -0.11 -1.85
C PRO A 48 -27.21 0.78 -2.26
N THR A 49 -27.25 1.37 -3.45
CA THR A 49 -26.23 2.25 -4.03
C THR A 49 -26.59 3.73 -3.98
N GLY A 50 -27.73 4.11 -3.38
CA GLY A 50 -28.27 5.48 -3.42
C GLY A 50 -27.37 6.56 -2.81
N GLU A 51 -26.41 6.18 -1.97
CA GLU A 51 -25.40 7.06 -1.38
C GLU A 51 -23.96 6.77 -1.87
N THR A 52 -23.82 5.89 -2.88
CA THR A 52 -22.51 5.53 -3.44
C THR A 52 -22.27 6.32 -4.71
N ILE A 53 -21.33 7.27 -4.66
CA ILE A 53 -20.94 8.03 -5.85
C ILE A 53 -20.38 7.11 -6.94
N PRO A 54 -20.56 7.45 -8.22
CA PRO A 54 -21.29 8.62 -8.75
C PRO A 54 -22.81 8.42 -8.71
N LEU A 55 -23.54 9.47 -8.32
CA LEU A 55 -25.02 9.46 -8.29
C LEU A 55 -25.65 9.74 -9.66
N SER A 56 -24.89 10.39 -10.55
CA SER A 56 -25.22 10.65 -11.95
C SER A 56 -23.94 10.88 -12.75
N GLY A 57 -24.04 10.86 -14.07
CA GLY A 57 -22.90 11.13 -14.97
C GLY A 57 -23.18 10.69 -16.40
N ASP A 58 -22.48 11.31 -17.35
CA ASP A 58 -22.51 10.94 -18.77
C ASP A 58 -21.40 9.93 -19.09
N PHE A 59 -21.48 8.78 -18.43
CA PHE A 59 -20.55 7.65 -18.60
C PHE A 59 -21.19 6.36 -18.11
N PHE A 60 -20.59 5.23 -18.47
CA PHE A 60 -21.06 3.91 -18.07
C PHE A 60 -20.36 3.43 -16.79
N VAL A 61 -21.14 2.92 -15.84
CA VAL A 61 -20.61 2.19 -14.67
C VAL A 61 -20.87 0.69 -14.86
N ALA A 62 -19.87 0.00 -15.40
CA ALA A 62 -19.91 -1.45 -15.57
C ALA A 62 -19.87 -2.16 -14.21
N GLY A 63 -20.83 -3.05 -13.96
CA GLY A 63 -20.90 -3.85 -12.74
C GLY A 63 -19.98 -5.07 -12.77
N GLY A 64 -19.77 -5.67 -11.60
CA GLY A 64 -18.97 -6.88 -11.42
C GLY A 64 -17.51 -6.61 -11.05
N ILE A 65 -16.71 -7.67 -11.02
CA ILE A 65 -15.26 -7.60 -10.77
C ILE A 65 -14.57 -7.36 -12.11
N TYR A 66 -14.42 -6.09 -12.47
CA TYR A 66 -13.89 -5.68 -13.78
C TYR A 66 -12.39 -5.35 -13.75
N ARG A 67 -11.71 -5.56 -12.61
CA ARG A 67 -10.25 -5.38 -12.42
C ARG A 67 -9.65 -6.61 -11.73
N PRO A 68 -8.32 -6.81 -11.83
CA PRO A 68 -7.66 -7.97 -11.25
C PRO A 68 -7.89 -8.13 -9.75
N VAL A 69 -7.94 -9.39 -9.31
CA VAL A 69 -7.98 -9.81 -7.90
C VAL A 69 -6.69 -10.56 -7.59
N ALA A 70 -6.15 -10.37 -6.40
CA ALA A 70 -4.99 -11.09 -5.91
C ALA A 70 -5.23 -11.61 -4.49
N LEU A 71 -4.72 -12.80 -4.20
CA LEU A 71 -4.49 -13.29 -2.84
C LEU A 71 -3.05 -12.96 -2.48
N VAL A 72 -2.84 -12.25 -1.37
CA VAL A 72 -1.52 -11.81 -0.91
C VAL A 72 -1.26 -12.42 0.45
N THR A 73 -0.13 -13.11 0.59
CA THR A 73 0.35 -13.67 1.85
C THR A 73 1.57 -12.89 2.33
N VAL A 74 1.54 -12.43 3.57
CA VAL A 74 2.65 -11.73 4.23
C VAL A 74 2.91 -12.38 5.59
N PRO A 75 4.11 -12.21 6.18
CA PRO A 75 4.34 -12.62 7.56
C PRO A 75 3.46 -11.84 8.55
N ASP A 76 3.32 -12.36 9.76
CA ASP A 76 2.57 -11.71 10.85
C ASP A 76 2.99 -10.26 11.08
N ALA A 77 4.30 -9.98 10.98
CA ALA A 77 4.86 -8.64 11.00
C ALA A 77 5.21 -8.20 9.57
N SER A 78 4.54 -7.15 9.09
CA SER A 78 4.60 -6.71 7.70
C SER A 78 4.27 -5.23 7.54
N PHE A 79 4.45 -4.70 6.33
CA PHE A 79 3.85 -3.43 5.94
C PHE A 79 2.33 -3.59 5.87
N ASP A 80 1.59 -2.59 6.39
CA ASP A 80 0.15 -2.72 6.55
C ASP A 80 -0.57 -2.64 5.19
N LEU A 81 -1.04 -3.79 4.73
CA LEU A 81 -1.84 -3.89 3.52
C LEU A 81 -3.27 -3.39 3.74
N LEU A 82 -3.77 -3.29 4.97
CA LEU A 82 -5.15 -2.86 5.26
C LEU A 82 -5.31 -1.34 5.35
N ASP A 83 -4.25 -0.57 5.10
CA ASP A 83 -4.29 0.89 5.02
C ASP A 83 -5.01 1.36 3.73
N HIS A 84 -6.35 1.31 3.77
CA HIS A 84 -7.25 1.73 2.68
C HIS A 84 -6.93 1.10 1.31
N GLY A 85 -6.40 -0.12 1.30
CA GLY A 85 -5.98 -0.82 0.09
C GLY A 85 -4.63 -0.37 -0.47
N GLY A 86 -3.99 0.64 0.14
CA GLY A 86 -2.73 1.23 -0.26
C GLY A 86 -1.53 0.27 -0.24
N PRO A 87 -0.34 0.78 -0.58
CA PRO A 87 0.90 -0.02 -0.58
C PRO A 87 1.53 -0.16 0.82
N GLY A 88 1.03 0.56 1.83
CA GLY A 88 1.60 0.57 3.18
C GLY A 88 2.84 1.46 3.35
N ILE A 89 3.32 2.12 2.29
CA ILE A 89 4.38 3.14 2.38
C ILE A 89 4.01 4.40 1.58
N TYR A 90 4.45 5.56 2.07
CA TYR A 90 4.23 6.86 1.47
C TYR A 90 5.54 7.63 1.45
N ALA A 91 5.84 8.30 0.34
CA ALA A 91 7.04 9.12 0.21
C ALA A 91 6.66 10.57 -0.11
N ARG A 92 7.25 11.51 0.61
CA ARG A 92 7.18 12.94 0.32
C ARG A 92 8.59 13.46 0.08
N ALA A 93 8.79 14.15 -1.03
CA ALA A 93 10.04 14.79 -1.36
C ALA A 93 9.88 16.31 -1.36
N THR A 94 10.87 17.01 -0.80
CA THR A 94 11.00 18.47 -0.89
C THR A 94 12.37 18.77 -1.51
N VAL A 95 12.38 19.48 -2.63
CA VAL A 95 13.62 19.91 -3.28
C VAL A 95 14.07 21.23 -2.64
N ALA A 96 15.31 21.25 -2.12
CA ALA A 96 15.91 22.44 -1.52
C ALA A 96 17.37 22.57 -1.98
N ALA A 97 17.70 23.70 -2.62
CA ALA A 97 19.00 23.93 -3.23
C ALA A 97 19.42 22.78 -4.16
N ASN A 98 20.56 22.13 -3.88
CA ASN A 98 21.12 21.05 -4.69
C ASN A 98 20.86 19.64 -4.08
N ALA A 99 19.80 19.49 -3.28
CA ALA A 99 19.42 18.22 -2.70
C ALA A 99 17.88 18.07 -2.64
N ALA A 100 17.42 16.82 -2.54
CA ALA A 100 16.05 16.53 -2.17
C ALA A 100 16.02 15.83 -0.80
N GLN A 101 15.17 16.34 0.10
CA GLN A 101 14.84 15.66 1.35
C GLN A 101 13.61 14.80 1.13
N VAL A 102 13.74 13.51 1.39
CA VAL A 102 12.68 12.52 1.22
C VAL A 102 12.31 11.95 2.58
N THR A 103 11.05 12.14 2.99
CA THR A 103 10.46 11.48 4.15
C THR A 103 9.63 10.31 3.68
N MET A 104 9.93 9.12 4.19
CA MET A 104 9.13 7.91 4.00
C MET A 104 8.33 7.64 5.27
N LEU A 105 7.02 7.43 5.14
CA LEU A 105 6.12 6.93 6.18
C LEU A 105 5.73 5.50 5.83
N ALA A 106 6.02 4.56 6.73
CA ALA A 106 5.57 3.18 6.66
C ALA A 106 4.40 2.98 7.63
N ARG A 107 3.30 2.42 7.12
CA ARG A 107 2.27 1.77 7.91
C ARG A 107 2.68 0.33 8.13
N LEU A 108 2.61 -0.14 9.36
CA LEU A 108 3.09 -1.43 9.79
C LEU A 108 1.97 -2.19 10.50
N ARG A 109 2.00 -3.51 10.45
CA ARG A 109 1.06 -4.37 11.15
C ARG A 109 1.78 -5.57 11.76
N ASN A 110 1.39 -5.93 12.98
CA ASN A 110 1.82 -7.16 13.64
C ASN A 110 0.60 -7.95 14.13
N LEU A 111 0.36 -9.10 13.52
CA LEU A 111 -0.71 -10.04 13.88
C LEU A 111 -0.27 -11.06 14.95
N GLY A 112 0.97 -11.00 15.42
CA GLY A 112 1.48 -11.87 16.47
C GLY A 112 0.95 -11.53 17.87
N ALA A 113 1.09 -12.49 18.78
CA ALA A 113 0.60 -12.40 20.16
C ALA A 113 1.33 -11.37 21.05
N GLY A 114 2.43 -10.78 20.58
CA GLY A 114 3.21 -9.80 21.34
C GLY A 114 4.03 -8.87 20.45
N PRO A 115 4.64 -7.82 21.05
CA PRO A 115 5.43 -6.85 20.31
C PRO A 115 6.66 -7.51 19.67
N ARG A 116 7.03 -7.01 18.49
CA ARG A 116 8.25 -7.43 17.78
C ARG A 116 9.10 -6.23 17.44
N THR A 117 10.40 -6.32 17.70
CA THR A 117 11.38 -5.32 17.26
C THR A 117 12.10 -5.85 16.04
N LEU A 118 12.05 -5.07 14.96
CA LEU A 118 12.64 -5.38 13.66
C LEU A 118 13.61 -4.27 13.25
N GLN A 119 14.36 -4.50 12.19
CA GLN A 119 15.13 -3.44 11.53
C GLN A 119 14.46 -3.06 10.22
N MET A 120 14.20 -1.76 10.03
CA MET A 120 13.69 -1.21 8.79
C MET A 120 14.80 -0.51 8.01
N LEU A 121 15.10 -1.04 6.82
CA LEU A 121 16.00 -0.43 5.86
C LEU A 121 15.19 0.26 4.76
N THR A 122 15.37 1.57 4.61
CA THR A 122 14.83 2.35 3.49
C THR A 122 15.94 2.71 2.54
N THR A 123 15.77 2.43 1.25
CA THR A 123 16.74 2.75 0.20
C THR A 123 16.05 3.50 -0.94
N ILE A 124 16.77 4.43 -1.57
CA ILE A 124 16.37 5.05 -2.83
C ILE A 124 17.40 4.62 -3.88
N ALA A 125 16.93 4.01 -4.95
CA ALA A 125 17.74 3.64 -6.10
C ALA A 125 17.40 4.51 -7.32
N ASP A 126 18.43 4.86 -8.09
CA ASP A 126 18.30 5.58 -9.36
C ASP A 126 17.72 4.68 -10.47
N ALA A 127 17.47 5.23 -11.66
CA ALA A 127 16.86 4.49 -12.77
C ALA A 127 17.72 3.30 -13.28
N SER A 128 19.02 3.28 -12.97
CA SER A 128 19.93 2.15 -13.27
C SER A 128 19.92 1.08 -12.17
N GLY A 129 19.20 1.30 -11.07
CA GLY A 129 19.16 0.43 -9.91
C GLY A 129 20.27 0.71 -8.89
N ARG A 130 21.07 1.76 -9.06
CA ARG A 130 22.14 2.11 -8.13
C ARG A 130 21.56 2.84 -6.91
N GLU A 131 21.91 2.38 -5.72
CA GLU A 131 21.53 3.05 -4.46
C GLU A 131 22.16 4.44 -4.38
N VAL A 132 21.31 5.47 -4.19
CA VAL A 132 21.72 6.88 -4.07
C VAL A 132 21.44 7.46 -2.69
N ALA A 133 20.61 6.80 -1.88
CA ALA A 133 20.38 7.15 -0.48
C ALA A 133 19.90 5.94 0.32
N ARG A 134 20.22 5.91 1.61
CA ARG A 134 19.77 4.86 2.55
C ARG A 134 19.52 5.42 3.95
N ALA A 135 18.62 4.78 4.68
CA ALA A 135 18.42 4.97 6.12
C ALA A 135 18.05 3.63 6.77
N SER A 136 18.63 3.32 7.92
CA SER A 136 18.35 2.08 8.66
C SER A 136 18.04 2.42 10.11
N GLN A 137 16.97 1.85 10.65
CA GLN A 137 16.56 2.12 12.03
C GLN A 137 15.77 0.94 12.63
N PRO A 138 15.88 0.72 13.95
CA PRO A 138 15.02 -0.24 14.61
C PRO A 138 13.57 0.28 14.63
N VAL A 139 12.63 -0.63 14.48
CA VAL A 139 11.19 -0.34 14.58
C VAL A 139 10.54 -1.37 15.49
N THR A 140 9.75 -0.90 16.45
CA THR A 140 8.98 -1.77 17.34
C THR A 140 7.54 -1.80 16.88
N LEU A 141 7.05 -2.98 16.53
CA LEU A 141 5.67 -3.20 16.13
C LEU A 141 4.90 -3.79 17.33
N PRO A 142 4.07 -3.00 18.03
CA PRO A 142 3.09 -3.56 18.95
C PRO A 142 2.09 -4.44 18.19
N THR A 143 1.36 -5.32 18.88
CA THR A 143 0.26 -6.05 18.26
C THR A 143 -0.76 -5.08 17.67
N GLY A 144 -1.19 -5.31 16.43
CA GLY A 144 -2.07 -4.42 15.68
C GLY A 144 -1.32 -3.53 14.70
N ALA A 145 -1.91 -2.36 14.40
CA ALA A 145 -1.35 -1.39 13.47
C ALA A 145 -0.39 -0.41 14.17
N SER A 146 0.66 0.00 13.48
CA SER A 146 1.59 1.04 13.91
C SER A 146 2.18 1.78 12.72
N GLU A 147 3.05 2.76 12.99
CA GLU A 147 3.75 3.53 11.95
C GLU A 147 5.22 3.75 12.30
N ALA A 148 6.03 3.95 11.27
CA ALA A 148 7.42 4.34 11.39
C ALA A 148 7.79 5.30 10.25
N SER A 149 8.75 6.18 10.46
CA SER A 149 9.18 7.14 9.45
C SER A 149 10.69 7.19 9.31
N ALA A 150 11.17 7.34 8.07
CA ALA A 150 12.59 7.46 7.75
C ALA A 150 12.83 8.74 6.92
N ALA A 151 13.93 9.42 7.18
CA ALA A 151 14.37 10.58 6.41
C ALA A 151 15.63 10.22 5.61
N LEU A 152 15.64 10.60 4.34
CA LEU A 152 16.73 10.37 3.40
C LEU A 152 17.05 11.65 2.66
N SER A 153 18.31 11.84 2.29
CA SER A 153 18.74 12.95 1.44
C SER A 153 19.30 12.41 0.14
N VAL A 154 18.78 12.90 -1.00
CA VAL A 154 19.30 12.60 -2.34
C VAL A 154 20.09 13.81 -2.82
N PRO A 155 21.42 13.75 -2.87
CA PRO A 155 22.24 14.85 -3.38
C PRO A 155 22.12 14.96 -4.90
N SER A 156 22.11 16.18 -5.43
CA SER A 156 22.00 16.49 -6.85
C SER A 156 20.95 15.63 -7.58
N PRO A 157 19.68 15.69 -7.14
CA PRO A 157 18.65 14.80 -7.66
C PRO A 157 18.38 15.10 -9.14
N HIS A 158 18.39 14.07 -9.97
CA HIS A 158 17.70 14.08 -11.26
C HIS A 158 16.21 14.29 -11.02
N LEU A 159 15.67 15.43 -11.44
CA LEU A 159 14.26 15.77 -11.19
C LEU A 159 13.33 15.13 -12.22
N TRP A 160 12.17 14.69 -11.77
CA TRP A 160 11.06 14.39 -12.65
C TRP A 160 10.50 15.70 -13.22
N ASN A 161 10.38 15.78 -14.55
CA ASN A 161 9.92 16.95 -15.28
C ASN A 161 8.89 16.57 -16.36
N GLY A 162 7.74 16.08 -15.93
CA GLY A 162 6.62 15.83 -16.83
C GLY A 162 6.96 14.84 -17.94
N THR A 163 6.48 15.14 -19.15
CA THR A 163 6.80 14.37 -20.36
C THR A 163 8.18 14.69 -20.92
N ALA A 164 8.78 15.82 -20.55
CA ALA A 164 10.10 16.22 -21.04
C ALA A 164 11.20 15.33 -20.45
N ASP A 165 11.05 14.95 -19.17
CA ASP A 165 11.97 14.05 -18.49
C ASP A 165 11.27 13.29 -17.35
N PRO A 166 10.59 12.18 -17.64
CA PRO A 166 9.79 11.44 -16.65
C PRO A 166 10.65 10.57 -15.71
N TYR A 167 11.78 11.10 -15.22
CA TYR A 167 12.74 10.36 -14.40
C TYR A 167 12.13 9.81 -13.11
N LEU A 168 12.33 8.51 -12.85
CA LEU A 168 11.85 7.83 -11.65
C LEU A 168 12.99 7.15 -10.91
N TYR A 169 13.07 7.44 -9.61
CA TYR A 169 13.75 6.60 -8.65
C TYR A 169 12.82 5.47 -8.20
N THR A 170 13.37 4.50 -7.50
CA THR A 170 12.60 3.52 -6.70
C THR A 170 12.92 3.72 -5.22
N ILE A 171 11.91 4.00 -4.40
CA ILE A 171 12.03 3.93 -2.95
C ILE A 171 11.58 2.55 -2.47
N THR A 172 12.41 1.89 -1.67
CA THR A 172 12.14 0.57 -1.11
C THR A 172 12.22 0.66 0.41
N ALA A 173 11.23 0.11 1.11
CA ALA A 173 11.30 -0.18 2.53
C ALA A 173 11.37 -1.70 2.72
N THR A 174 12.31 -2.16 3.54
CA THR A 174 12.56 -3.59 3.81
C THR A 174 12.55 -3.80 5.33
N LEU A 175 11.74 -4.75 5.80
CA LEU A 175 11.78 -5.22 7.17
C LEU A 175 12.68 -6.45 7.26
N THR A 176 13.57 -6.45 8.25
CA THR A 176 14.45 -7.58 8.56
C THR A 176 14.32 -7.99 10.01
N ASP A 177 14.37 -9.30 10.24
CA ASP A 177 14.42 -9.95 11.54
C ASP A 177 15.73 -10.73 11.63
N ASN A 178 16.62 -10.37 12.55
CA ASN A 178 17.93 -11.00 12.72
C ASN A 178 18.73 -11.14 11.39
N GLY A 179 18.68 -10.09 10.56
CA GLY A 179 19.37 -10.05 9.26
C GLY A 179 18.65 -10.76 8.10
N ARG A 180 17.54 -11.47 8.36
CA ARG A 180 16.70 -12.07 7.33
C ARG A 180 15.61 -11.11 6.89
N VAL A 181 15.45 -10.89 5.58
CA VAL A 181 14.31 -10.15 5.03
C VAL A 181 13.02 -10.91 5.29
N ILE A 182 12.05 -10.24 5.90
CA ILE A 182 10.72 -10.81 6.14
C ILE A 182 9.66 -10.19 5.22
N ASP A 183 9.77 -8.89 4.93
CA ASP A 183 8.82 -8.18 4.07
C ASP A 183 9.51 -7.01 3.38
N ARG A 184 9.00 -6.64 2.20
CA ARG A 184 9.57 -5.59 1.36
C ARG A 184 8.50 -4.96 0.49
N VAL A 185 8.42 -3.64 0.51
CA VAL A 185 7.59 -2.84 -0.39
C VAL A 185 8.46 -1.85 -1.16
N ALA A 186 8.25 -1.78 -2.46
CA ALA A 186 8.89 -0.79 -3.34
C ALA A 186 7.81 0.06 -4.03
N GLN A 187 8.07 1.36 -4.19
CA GLN A 187 7.22 2.30 -4.91
C GLN A 187 8.08 3.20 -5.82
N PRO A 188 7.56 3.63 -6.98
CA PRO A 188 8.22 4.63 -7.80
C PRO A 188 8.25 5.98 -7.07
N LEU A 189 9.33 6.74 -7.25
CA LEU A 189 9.53 8.05 -6.65
C LEU A 189 9.98 9.06 -7.72
N GLY A 190 9.08 9.95 -8.12
CA GLY A 190 9.40 11.12 -8.93
C GLY A 190 9.65 12.35 -8.05
N ILE A 191 10.91 12.79 -7.96
CA ILE A 191 11.31 13.97 -7.17
C ILE A 191 11.09 15.23 -8.02
N ARG A 192 10.26 16.15 -7.55
CA ARG A 192 9.91 17.38 -8.28
C ARG A 192 9.40 18.46 -7.36
N SER A 193 9.35 19.68 -7.86
CA SER A 193 8.64 20.80 -7.25
C SER A 193 7.56 21.29 -8.21
N PHE A 194 6.48 21.83 -7.65
CA PHE A 194 5.42 22.51 -8.38
C PHE A 194 5.03 23.74 -7.57
N ARG A 195 4.48 24.75 -8.25
CA ARG A 195 4.00 26.00 -7.65
C ARG A 195 2.59 26.25 -8.14
#